data_AF-A0A924CIG7-F1
#
_entry.id   AF-A0A924CIG7-F1
#
_cell.length_a   1.000
_cell.length_b   1.000
_cell.length_c   1.000
_cell.angle_alpha   90.00
_cell.angle_beta   90.00
_cell.angle_gamma   90.00
#
_symmetry.space_group_name_H-M   'P 1'
#
loop_
_entity.id
_entity.type
_entity.pdbx_description
1 polymer ?
#
loop_
_entity_poly.entity_id
_entity_poly.type
_entity_poly.pdbx_seq_one_letter_code
_entity_poly.pdbx_strand_id
1 'polypeptide(L)'
;MMPHLLSGRSNLRSHWRRFIPRRRPKVVVPNSTGYSQTVRSVEDANKLIEHHRLLGVPPTKVEQQDYYRWQVILQTPRAALAQVQMDTHKHGYHNREKRLYELIEFNDSFVNYVLATPHVQLPGLAERLKQEMNAFCKKLRTPMFSDEQYDAIARGLAREIAVYRTAKYHGFGVSITSRADDAFGIDLIITQPDTGKVLNVDCKTPAAFRHRMEDLVQHDRISEAELLKGDSQGYLTVMHRRGEEYIPVTLFCILPDRLGEISDFTFDEPEKLKGVLNTIFMSVR
;
A
#
# COMPACT_ATOMS: atom_id res chain seq x y z
N MET A 1 -1.31 30.60 71.54
CA MET A 1 -2.06 29.41 71.99
C MET A 1 -2.71 28.78 70.75
N MET A 2 -2.19 27.64 70.29
CA MET A 2 -2.92 26.68 69.41
C MET A 2 -3.77 25.77 70.33
N PRO A 3 -4.96 25.26 69.90
CA PRO A 3 -5.09 23.97 69.19
C PRO A 3 -6.11 23.97 68.02
N HIS A 4 -5.94 23.22 66.91
CA HIS A 4 -6.36 21.81 66.61
C HIS A 4 -7.89 21.55 66.71
N LEU A 5 -8.61 20.79 65.88
CA LEU A 5 -8.43 20.07 64.60
C LEU A 5 -9.79 19.35 64.30
N LEU A 6 -10.05 18.96 63.03
CA LEU A 6 -10.84 17.81 62.53
C LEU A 6 -12.27 17.94 61.92
N SER A 7 -12.26 17.54 60.63
CA SER A 7 -13.14 16.58 59.93
C SER A 7 -14.54 16.98 59.45
N GLY A 8 -14.67 17.04 58.12
CA GLY A 8 -15.92 16.94 57.38
C GLY A 8 -15.72 16.02 56.17
N ARG A 9 -16.39 14.87 56.19
CA ARG A 9 -16.24 13.73 55.28
C ARG A 9 -16.71 14.00 53.84
N SER A 10 -16.06 13.29 52.94
CA SER A 10 -16.39 13.01 51.54
C SER A 10 -17.86 12.68 51.27
N ASN A 11 -18.41 13.21 50.17
CA ASN A 11 -19.51 12.57 49.44
C ASN A 11 -19.34 12.79 47.93
N LEU A 12 -18.61 11.87 47.30
CA LEU A 12 -18.69 11.58 45.88
C LEU A 12 -20.07 10.96 45.61
N ARG A 13 -20.95 11.66 44.91
CA ARG A 13 -22.10 11.05 44.24
C ARG A 13 -21.98 11.30 42.74
N SER A 14 -21.35 10.35 42.06
CA SER A 14 -21.39 10.19 40.62
C SER A 14 -22.81 9.75 40.21
N HIS A 15 -23.52 10.61 39.49
CA HIS A 15 -24.72 10.21 38.76
C HIS A 15 -24.29 9.60 37.43
N TRP A 16 -24.11 8.28 37.43
CA TRP A 16 -24.03 7.48 36.21
C TRP A 16 -25.38 7.52 35.49
N ARG A 17 -25.50 8.37 34.47
CA ARG A 17 -26.57 8.22 33.48
C ARG A 17 -26.29 6.94 32.69
N ARG A 18 -27.21 5.97 32.79
CA ARG A 18 -27.19 4.73 32.00
C ARG A 18 -27.00 5.08 30.52
N PHE A 19 -25.92 4.59 29.94
CA PHE A 19 -25.66 4.63 28.51
C PHE A 19 -26.72 3.77 27.82
N ILE A 20 -27.76 4.40 27.26
CA ILE A 20 -28.68 3.72 26.36
C ILE A 20 -27.95 3.66 25.00
N PRO A 21 -27.60 2.48 24.47
CA PRO A 21 -26.97 2.39 23.17
C PRO A 21 -27.95 2.97 22.15
N ARG A 22 -27.63 4.12 21.54
CA ARG A 22 -28.29 4.52 20.31
C ARG A 22 -28.07 3.37 19.33
N ARG A 23 -29.15 2.73 18.88
CA ARG A 23 -29.11 1.77 17.77
C ARG A 23 -28.30 2.43 16.67
N ARG A 24 -27.12 1.87 16.38
CA ARG A 24 -26.35 2.26 15.20
C ARG A 24 -27.31 2.14 14.02
N PRO A 25 -27.45 3.17 13.17
CA PRO A 25 -28.25 3.03 11.97
C PRO A 25 -27.76 1.77 11.24
N LYS A 26 -28.69 0.89 10.85
CA LYS A 26 -28.35 -0.24 9.99
C LYS A 26 -27.68 0.36 8.76
N VAL A 27 -26.40 0.07 8.60
CA VAL A 27 -25.62 0.48 7.43
C VAL A 27 -26.21 -0.27 6.25
N VAL A 28 -27.05 0.42 5.48
CA VAL A 28 -27.37 -0.02 4.13
C VAL A 28 -26.17 0.42 3.32
N VAL A 29 -25.27 -0.52 3.02
CA VAL A 29 -24.30 -0.34 1.94
C VAL A 29 -25.16 -0.15 0.68
N PRO A 30 -25.16 1.04 0.06
CA PRO A 30 -25.90 1.25 -1.17
C PRO A 30 -25.41 0.22 -2.19
N ASN A 31 -26.34 -0.43 -2.90
CA ASN A 31 -26.00 -1.30 -4.03
C ASN A 31 -24.94 -0.60 -4.89
N SER A 32 -23.89 -1.35 -5.24
CA SER A 32 -22.69 -0.89 -5.96
C SER A 32 -22.98 -0.13 -7.26
N THR A 33 -24.19 -0.20 -7.82
CA THR A 33 -24.65 0.57 -8.99
C THR A 33 -25.08 2.02 -8.67
N GLY A 34 -25.41 2.33 -7.42
CA GLY A 34 -25.97 3.64 -7.02
C GLY A 34 -24.95 4.77 -6.94
N TYR A 35 -23.70 4.48 -6.59
CA TYR A 35 -22.64 5.49 -6.46
C TYR A 35 -22.27 6.12 -7.80
N SER A 36 -22.27 5.33 -8.88
CA SER A 36 -22.06 5.87 -10.21
C SER A 36 -23.06 6.98 -10.48
N GLN A 37 -24.35 6.81 -10.20
CA GLN A 37 -25.38 7.80 -10.57
C GLN A 37 -25.30 9.11 -9.77
N THR A 38 -24.79 9.09 -8.54
CA THR A 38 -24.76 10.26 -7.66
C THR A 38 -23.54 11.16 -7.87
N VAL A 39 -22.41 10.61 -8.33
CA VAL A 39 -21.18 11.38 -8.54
C VAL A 39 -21.23 12.11 -9.89
N ARG A 40 -21.24 13.44 -9.86
CA ARG A 40 -21.35 14.30 -11.05
C ARG A 40 -20.13 15.18 -11.30
N SER A 41 -19.23 15.27 -10.32
CA SER A 41 -18.02 16.08 -10.38
C SER A 41 -16.86 15.43 -9.62
N VAL A 42 -15.64 15.95 -9.83
CA VAL A 42 -14.47 15.56 -9.03
C VAL A 42 -14.65 15.93 -7.55
N GLU A 43 -15.34 17.03 -7.26
CA GLU A 43 -15.63 17.44 -5.88
C GLU A 43 -16.55 16.43 -5.19
N ASP A 44 -17.58 15.93 -5.88
CA ASP A 44 -18.46 14.88 -5.37
C ASP A 44 -17.68 13.58 -5.12
N ALA A 45 -16.77 13.22 -6.03
CA ALA A 45 -15.91 12.05 -5.87
C ALA A 45 -15.03 12.17 -4.62
N ASN A 46 -14.42 13.34 -4.39
CA ASN A 46 -13.59 13.61 -3.21
C ASN A 46 -14.41 13.54 -1.91
N LYS A 47 -15.61 14.15 -1.88
CA LYS A 47 -16.52 14.05 -0.72
C LYS A 47 -16.88 12.60 -0.43
N LEU A 48 -17.10 11.81 -1.47
CA LEU A 48 -17.46 10.40 -1.34
C LEU A 48 -16.28 9.54 -0.86
N ILE A 49 -15.05 9.81 -1.29
CA ILE A 49 -13.83 9.16 -0.77
C ILE A 49 -13.72 9.38 0.74
N GLU A 50 -13.86 10.63 1.19
CA GLU A 50 -13.80 10.95 2.63
C GLU A 50 -14.94 10.29 3.40
N HIS A 51 -16.14 10.24 2.83
CA HIS A 51 -17.25 9.52 3.43
C HIS A 51 -16.96 8.01 3.55
N HIS A 52 -16.43 7.38 2.51
CA HIS A 52 -16.01 5.97 2.55
C HIS A 52 -14.97 5.72 3.65
N ARG A 53 -13.96 6.60 3.77
CA ARG A 53 -12.93 6.49 4.82
C ARG A 53 -13.53 6.57 6.23
N LEU A 54 -14.48 7.48 6.45
CA LEU A 54 -15.16 7.64 7.74
C LEU A 54 -16.02 6.43 8.14
N LEU A 55 -16.56 5.70 7.16
CA LEU A 55 -17.32 4.46 7.43
C LEU A 55 -16.42 3.31 7.88
N GLY A 56 -15.12 3.39 7.61
CA GLY A 56 -14.14 2.35 7.91
C GLY A 56 -14.23 1.18 6.94
N VAL A 57 -13.24 0.28 7.04
CA VAL A 57 -13.16 -0.92 6.21
C VAL A 57 -14.26 -1.91 6.62
N PRO A 58 -15.09 -2.41 5.68
CA PRO A 58 -16.12 -3.39 6.00
C PRO A 58 -15.56 -4.69 6.60
N PRO A 59 -16.36 -5.44 7.38
CA PRO A 59 -15.87 -6.64 8.05
C PRO A 59 -15.73 -7.86 7.13
N THR A 60 -16.51 -7.94 6.03
CA THR A 60 -16.49 -9.10 5.15
C THR A 60 -15.62 -8.87 3.91
N LYS A 61 -14.97 -9.93 3.40
CA LYS A 61 -14.10 -9.82 2.21
C LYS A 61 -14.83 -9.34 0.96
N VAL A 62 -16.09 -9.75 0.78
CA VAL A 62 -16.91 -9.34 -0.38
C VAL A 62 -17.19 -7.84 -0.31
N GLU A 63 -17.60 -7.32 0.85
CA GLU A 63 -17.82 -5.88 1.02
C GLU A 63 -16.50 -5.10 0.94
N GLN A 64 -15.39 -5.64 1.43
CA GLN A 64 -14.06 -5.04 1.29
C GLN A 64 -13.65 -4.90 -0.18
N GLN A 65 -13.88 -5.94 -0.99
CA GLN A 65 -13.58 -5.91 -2.41
C GLN A 65 -14.31 -4.76 -3.11
N ASP A 66 -15.63 -4.65 -2.93
CA ASP A 66 -16.42 -3.56 -3.50
C ASP A 66 -16.01 -2.19 -2.95
N TYR A 67 -15.72 -2.12 -1.65
CA TYR A 67 -15.26 -0.90 -0.99
C TYR A 67 -13.96 -0.38 -1.62
N TYR A 68 -12.94 -1.24 -1.75
CA TYR A 68 -11.65 -0.83 -2.32
C TYR A 68 -11.75 -0.58 -3.82
N ARG A 69 -12.55 -1.36 -4.56
CA ARG A 69 -12.84 -1.09 -5.98
C ARG A 69 -13.31 0.35 -6.17
N TRP A 70 -14.29 0.78 -5.37
CA TRP A 70 -14.81 2.14 -5.44
C TRP A 70 -13.78 3.19 -5.02
N GLN A 71 -12.96 2.91 -4.01
CA GLN A 71 -11.86 3.82 -3.65
C GLN A 71 -10.91 4.06 -4.82
N VAL A 72 -10.55 3.02 -5.59
CA VAL A 72 -9.69 3.16 -6.76
C VAL A 72 -10.37 4.03 -7.84
N ILE A 73 -11.60 3.68 -8.20
CA ILE A 73 -12.36 4.38 -9.26
C ILE A 73 -12.52 5.87 -8.92
N LEU A 74 -12.93 6.18 -7.69
CA LEU A 74 -13.16 7.56 -7.26
C LEU A 74 -11.88 8.40 -7.24
N GLN A 75 -10.73 7.79 -6.93
CA GLN A 75 -9.44 8.49 -6.88
C GLN A 75 -8.80 8.69 -8.25
N THR A 76 -9.19 7.88 -9.23
CA THR A 76 -8.58 7.86 -10.57
C THR A 76 -8.45 9.25 -11.21
N PRO A 77 -9.50 10.10 -11.27
CA PRO A 77 -9.38 11.42 -11.91
C PRO A 77 -8.27 12.29 -11.30
N ARG A 78 -8.15 12.25 -9.98
CA ARG A 78 -7.17 13.04 -9.23
C ARG A 78 -5.76 12.48 -9.42
N ALA A 79 -5.61 11.16 -9.36
CA ALA A 79 -4.34 10.48 -9.56
C ALA A 79 -3.81 10.66 -11.01
N ALA A 80 -4.68 10.55 -12.02
CA ALA A 80 -4.31 10.81 -13.41
C ALA A 80 -3.84 12.26 -13.63
N LEU A 81 -4.57 13.24 -13.06
CA LEU A 81 -4.15 14.64 -13.11
C LEU A 81 -2.81 14.87 -12.38
N ALA A 82 -2.60 14.24 -11.23
CA ALA A 82 -1.35 14.29 -10.49
C ALA A 82 -0.18 13.79 -11.35
N GLN A 83 -0.34 12.65 -12.00
CA GLN A 83 0.67 12.08 -12.89
C GLN A 83 1.01 13.02 -14.05
N VAL A 84 0.00 13.53 -14.77
CA VAL A 84 0.20 14.48 -15.88
C VAL A 84 0.96 15.72 -15.42
N GLN A 85 0.60 16.27 -14.26
CA GLN A 85 1.26 17.47 -13.73
C GLN A 85 2.72 17.19 -13.34
N MET A 86 3.00 16.03 -12.76
CA MET A 86 4.36 15.60 -12.40
C MET A 86 5.24 15.37 -13.63
N ASP A 87 4.71 14.70 -14.65
CA ASP A 87 5.45 14.41 -15.90
C ASP A 87 5.79 15.69 -16.67
N THR A 88 4.89 16.69 -16.63
CA THR A 88 5.09 17.99 -17.30
C THR A 88 6.16 18.85 -16.62
N HIS A 89 6.34 18.73 -15.30
CA HIS A 89 7.20 19.61 -14.50
C HIS A 89 8.41 18.88 -13.89
N LYS A 90 9.30 18.39 -14.76
CA LYS A 90 10.50 17.61 -14.37
C LYS A 90 11.45 18.33 -13.41
N HIS A 91 11.46 19.67 -13.38
CA HIS A 91 12.37 20.48 -12.55
C HIS A 91 11.72 21.08 -11.28
N GLY A 92 10.55 20.55 -10.88
CA GLY A 92 9.87 20.96 -9.65
C GLY A 92 8.70 21.91 -9.88
N TYR A 93 7.71 21.82 -9.01
CA TYR A 93 6.54 22.69 -8.97
C TYR A 93 5.95 22.74 -7.55
N HIS A 94 5.28 23.84 -7.22
CA HIS A 94 4.87 24.23 -5.86
C HIS A 94 3.98 23.19 -5.11
N ASN A 95 3.38 22.23 -5.80
CA ASN A 95 2.43 21.26 -5.22
C ASN A 95 2.88 19.79 -5.36
N ARG A 96 4.17 19.54 -5.58
CA ARG A 96 4.71 18.18 -5.83
C ARG A 96 4.36 17.20 -4.72
N GLU A 97 4.49 17.61 -3.46
CA GLU A 97 4.18 16.76 -2.31
C GLU A 97 2.71 16.34 -2.29
N LYS A 98 1.79 17.30 -2.46
CA LYS A 98 0.35 17.00 -2.52
C LYS A 98 0.02 15.99 -3.63
N ARG A 99 0.59 16.15 -4.82
CA ARG A 99 0.34 15.23 -5.95
C ARG A 99 0.96 13.86 -5.73
N LEU A 100 2.11 13.79 -5.07
CA LEU A 100 2.71 12.53 -4.66
C LEU A 100 1.77 11.76 -3.72
N TYR A 101 1.17 12.44 -2.73
CA TYR A 101 0.17 11.81 -1.85
C TYR A 101 -1.05 11.31 -2.63
N GLU A 102 -1.53 12.04 -3.63
CA GLU A 102 -2.67 11.60 -4.45
C GLU A 102 -2.38 10.31 -5.23
N LEU A 103 -1.14 10.13 -5.71
CA LEU A 103 -0.70 8.88 -6.35
C LEU A 103 -0.50 7.75 -5.33
N ILE A 104 0.05 8.06 -4.16
CA ILE A 104 0.21 7.11 -3.05
C ILE A 104 -1.14 6.55 -2.63
N GLU A 105 -2.13 7.40 -2.37
CA GLU A 105 -3.46 6.96 -1.94
C GLU A 105 -4.14 6.09 -3.00
N PHE A 106 -3.95 6.42 -4.29
CA PHE A 106 -4.45 5.61 -5.41
C PHE A 106 -3.78 4.22 -5.44
N ASN A 107 -2.45 4.17 -5.35
CA ASN A 107 -1.69 2.92 -5.36
C ASN A 107 -2.09 2.01 -4.20
N ASP A 108 -2.19 2.56 -2.98
CA ASP A 108 -2.57 1.79 -1.80
C ASP A 108 -4.01 1.25 -1.93
N SER A 109 -4.91 2.03 -2.53
CA SER A 109 -6.29 1.56 -2.80
C SER A 109 -6.33 0.47 -3.86
N PHE A 110 -5.48 0.57 -4.89
CA PHE A 110 -5.35 -0.46 -5.93
C PHE A 110 -4.86 -1.77 -5.31
N VAL A 111 -3.78 -1.71 -4.53
CA VAL A 111 -3.22 -2.85 -3.83
C VAL A 111 -4.26 -3.51 -2.93
N ASN A 112 -4.96 -2.72 -2.11
CA ASN A 112 -6.01 -3.23 -1.24
C ASN A 112 -7.16 -3.90 -2.00
N TYR A 113 -7.56 -3.33 -3.15
CA TYR A 113 -8.58 -3.94 -4.00
C TYR A 113 -8.15 -5.31 -4.53
N VAL A 114 -6.92 -5.42 -5.02
CA VAL A 114 -6.40 -6.72 -5.49
C VAL A 114 -6.30 -7.72 -4.35
N LEU A 115 -5.83 -7.31 -3.16
CA LEU A 115 -5.71 -8.19 -2.00
C LEU A 115 -7.05 -8.65 -1.43
N ALA A 116 -8.09 -7.82 -1.53
CA ALA A 116 -9.45 -8.20 -1.16
C ALA A 116 -10.12 -9.11 -2.20
N THR A 117 -9.61 -9.14 -3.44
CA THR A 117 -10.16 -9.93 -4.54
C THR A 117 -9.75 -11.41 -4.42
N PRO A 118 -10.71 -12.37 -4.46
CA PRO A 118 -10.41 -13.79 -4.48
C PRO A 118 -9.52 -14.19 -5.67
N HIS A 119 -8.61 -15.15 -5.47
CA HIS A 119 -7.64 -15.57 -6.51
C HIS A 119 -8.33 -15.92 -7.85
N VAL A 120 -9.47 -16.63 -7.80
CA VAL A 120 -10.24 -17.04 -8.98
C VAL A 120 -10.80 -15.88 -9.81
N GLN A 121 -10.84 -14.66 -9.26
CA GLN A 121 -11.35 -13.45 -9.93
C GLN A 121 -10.22 -12.53 -10.44
N LEU A 122 -8.96 -12.85 -10.18
CA LEU A 122 -7.82 -12.05 -10.62
C LEU A 122 -7.57 -12.06 -12.12
N PRO A 123 -7.80 -13.17 -12.86
CA PRO A 123 -7.60 -13.17 -14.30
C PRO A 123 -8.30 -12.00 -15.00
N GLY A 124 -7.52 -11.10 -15.62
CA GLY A 124 -8.02 -9.91 -16.31
C GLY A 124 -8.60 -8.81 -15.41
N LEU A 125 -8.36 -8.85 -14.09
CA LEU A 125 -8.86 -7.86 -13.13
C LEU A 125 -8.36 -6.45 -13.45
N ALA A 126 -7.07 -6.32 -13.77
CA ALA A 126 -6.46 -5.03 -14.12
C ALA A 126 -7.17 -4.40 -15.33
N GLU A 127 -7.37 -5.18 -16.40
CA GLU A 127 -8.01 -4.68 -17.62
C GLU A 127 -9.47 -4.27 -17.38
N ARG A 128 -10.24 -5.06 -16.61
CA ARG A 128 -11.61 -4.69 -16.22
C ARG A 128 -11.62 -3.40 -15.41
N LEU A 129 -10.71 -3.27 -14.43
CA LEU A 129 -10.59 -2.06 -13.63
C LEU A 129 -10.21 -0.84 -14.49
N LYS A 130 -9.30 -0.99 -15.46
CA LYS A 130 -8.92 0.04 -16.42
C LYS A 130 -10.14 0.55 -17.19
N GLN A 131 -11.00 -0.36 -17.66
CA GLN A 131 -12.23 -0.01 -18.38
C GLN A 131 -13.21 0.79 -17.50
N GLU A 132 -13.38 0.38 -16.24
CA GLU A 132 -14.26 1.06 -15.29
C GLU A 132 -13.75 2.46 -14.93
N MET A 133 -12.46 2.58 -14.65
CA MET A 133 -11.78 3.85 -14.39
C MET A 133 -11.91 4.79 -15.60
N ASN A 134 -11.70 4.28 -16.82
CA ASN A 134 -11.86 5.05 -18.06
C ASN A 134 -13.31 5.54 -18.23
N ALA A 135 -14.30 4.67 -18.02
CA ALA A 135 -15.71 5.05 -18.09
C ALA A 135 -16.06 6.14 -17.07
N PHE A 136 -15.51 6.04 -15.86
CA PHE A 136 -15.71 7.03 -14.80
C PHE A 136 -15.05 8.38 -15.12
N CYS A 137 -13.79 8.40 -15.57
CA CYS A 137 -13.12 9.63 -16.00
C CYS A 137 -13.84 10.29 -17.19
N LYS A 138 -14.29 9.51 -18.18
CA LYS A 138 -15.10 10.02 -19.30
C LYS A 138 -16.38 10.67 -18.82
N LYS A 139 -17.08 10.04 -17.87
CA LYS A 139 -18.29 10.61 -17.27
C LYS A 139 -18.02 11.97 -16.62
N LEU A 140 -16.91 12.11 -15.91
CA LEU A 140 -16.54 13.36 -15.22
C LEU A 140 -15.81 14.37 -16.13
N ARG A 141 -15.56 14.01 -17.39
CA ARG A 141 -14.78 14.81 -18.35
C ARG A 141 -13.38 15.15 -17.82
N THR A 142 -12.75 14.18 -17.15
CA THR A 142 -11.40 14.30 -16.60
C THR A 142 -10.40 13.44 -17.37
N PRO A 143 -9.11 13.76 -17.32
CA PRO A 143 -8.09 12.88 -17.88
C PRO A 143 -8.10 11.52 -17.19
N MET A 144 -7.74 10.50 -17.96
CA MET A 144 -7.35 9.18 -17.48
C MET A 144 -5.83 9.03 -17.64
N PHE A 145 -5.22 8.07 -16.94
CA PHE A 145 -3.85 7.65 -17.26
C PHE A 145 -3.74 7.26 -18.74
N SER A 146 -2.60 7.53 -19.37
CA SER A 146 -2.29 6.92 -20.67
C SER A 146 -2.16 5.40 -20.52
N ASP A 147 -2.19 4.68 -21.64
CA ASP A 147 -2.02 3.23 -21.62
C ASP A 147 -0.65 2.85 -21.03
N GLU A 148 0.41 3.56 -21.41
CA GLU A 148 1.76 3.34 -20.90
C GLU A 148 1.88 3.64 -19.40
N GLN A 149 1.26 4.75 -18.94
CA GLN A 149 1.23 5.11 -17.53
C GLN A 149 0.49 4.05 -16.71
N TYR A 150 -0.70 3.65 -17.15
CA TYR A 150 -1.48 2.62 -16.47
C TYR A 150 -0.74 1.30 -16.40
N ASP A 151 -0.16 0.85 -17.52
CA ASP A 151 0.58 -0.39 -17.59
C ASP A 151 1.84 -0.35 -16.71
N ALA A 152 2.54 0.78 -16.65
CA ALA A 152 3.67 0.97 -15.75
C ALA A 152 3.26 0.86 -14.27
N ILE A 153 2.15 1.51 -13.89
CA ILE A 153 1.61 1.45 -12.52
C ILE A 153 1.19 0.02 -12.19
N ALA A 154 0.36 -0.61 -13.03
CA ALA A 154 -0.16 -1.95 -12.79
C ALA A 154 0.99 -2.98 -12.68
N ARG A 155 2.00 -2.92 -13.56
CA ARG A 155 3.19 -3.79 -13.46
C ARG A 155 4.02 -3.51 -12.22
N GLY A 156 4.16 -2.24 -11.82
CA GLY A 156 4.84 -1.86 -10.58
C GLY A 156 4.20 -2.53 -9.37
N LEU A 157 2.91 -2.26 -9.17
CA LEU A 157 2.13 -2.81 -8.06
C LEU A 157 2.00 -4.34 -8.11
N ALA A 158 1.94 -4.93 -9.31
CA ALA A 158 1.84 -6.38 -9.44
C ALA A 158 3.01 -7.15 -8.82
N ARG A 159 4.22 -6.56 -8.78
CA ARG A 159 5.40 -7.17 -8.16
C ARG A 159 5.23 -7.31 -6.66
N GLU A 160 4.90 -6.22 -5.98
CA GLU A 160 4.69 -6.20 -4.54
C GLU A 160 3.54 -7.13 -4.14
N ILE A 161 2.44 -7.09 -4.89
CA ILE A 161 1.28 -7.95 -4.65
C ILE A 161 1.64 -9.42 -4.86
N ALA A 162 2.42 -9.76 -5.91
CA ALA A 162 2.84 -11.13 -6.16
C ALA A 162 3.73 -11.66 -5.03
N VAL A 163 4.66 -10.84 -4.51
CA VAL A 163 5.47 -11.18 -3.34
C VAL A 163 4.60 -11.38 -2.11
N TYR A 164 3.68 -10.46 -1.83
CA TYR A 164 2.73 -10.58 -0.71
C TYR A 164 1.96 -11.91 -0.77
N ARG A 165 1.31 -12.19 -1.90
CA ARG A 165 0.41 -13.33 -2.04
C ARG A 165 1.16 -14.65 -1.97
N THR A 166 2.36 -14.69 -2.53
CA THR A 166 3.21 -15.89 -2.52
C THR A 166 3.81 -16.14 -1.15
N ALA A 167 4.30 -15.10 -0.44
CA ALA A 167 4.73 -15.22 0.94
C ALA A 167 3.59 -15.75 1.83
N LYS A 168 2.38 -15.17 1.69
CA LYS A 168 1.20 -15.62 2.42
C LYS A 168 0.81 -17.06 2.10
N TYR A 169 0.87 -17.46 0.82
CA TYR A 169 0.60 -18.82 0.36
C TYR A 169 1.52 -19.85 1.03
N HIS A 170 2.79 -19.49 1.25
CA HIS A 170 3.76 -20.36 1.94
C HIS A 170 3.76 -20.24 3.47
N GLY A 171 2.79 -19.52 4.06
CA GLY A 171 2.63 -19.45 5.51
C GLY A 171 3.53 -18.43 6.22
N PHE A 172 4.22 -17.55 5.48
CA PHE A 172 4.89 -16.41 6.11
C PHE A 172 3.85 -15.44 6.68
N GLY A 173 4.19 -14.83 7.82
CA GLY A 173 3.49 -13.61 8.24
C GLY A 173 3.82 -12.51 7.23
N VAL A 174 2.82 -11.78 6.73
CA VAL A 174 3.08 -10.71 5.77
C VAL A 174 2.05 -9.60 5.86
N SER A 175 2.54 -8.36 5.84
CA SER A 175 1.75 -7.14 5.73
C SER A 175 2.34 -6.22 4.68
N ILE A 176 1.48 -5.58 3.88
CA ILE A 176 1.86 -4.44 3.04
C ILE A 176 1.88 -3.20 3.92
N THR A 177 2.90 -2.38 3.76
CA THR A 177 3.03 -1.08 4.40
C THR A 177 2.26 -0.03 3.59
N SER A 178 1.56 0.85 4.31
CA SER A 178 0.96 2.04 3.71
C SER A 178 2.08 2.99 3.30
N ARG A 179 2.08 3.46 2.05
CA ARG A 179 3.10 4.40 1.56
C ARG A 179 2.98 5.79 2.19
N ALA A 180 1.82 6.10 2.75
CA ALA A 180 1.63 7.35 3.50
C ALA A 180 2.28 7.28 4.89
N ASP A 181 2.35 6.08 5.48
CA ASP A 181 2.86 5.87 6.83
C ASP A 181 4.32 5.40 6.85
N ASP A 182 4.80 4.80 5.75
CA ASP A 182 6.15 4.29 5.66
C ASP A 182 7.17 5.37 5.31
N ALA A 183 8.02 5.63 6.29
CA ALA A 183 9.10 6.59 6.25
C ALA A 183 10.34 6.10 5.49
N PHE A 184 10.44 4.80 5.21
CA PHE A 184 11.71 4.14 4.89
C PHE A 184 11.77 3.53 3.49
N GLY A 185 10.69 3.62 2.71
CA GLY A 185 10.55 2.96 1.40
C GLY A 185 10.34 1.45 1.49
N ILE A 186 9.84 0.95 2.60
CA ILE A 186 9.43 -0.44 2.81
C ILE A 186 8.09 -0.64 2.11
N ASP A 187 7.98 -1.66 1.26
CA ASP A 187 6.72 -2.08 0.63
C ASP A 187 6.02 -3.19 1.43
N LEU A 188 6.82 -4.07 2.05
CA LEU A 188 6.36 -5.29 2.70
C LEU A 188 7.12 -5.55 3.99
N ILE A 189 6.41 -6.01 5.01
CA ILE A 189 7.01 -6.60 6.21
C ILE A 189 6.67 -8.09 6.19
N ILE A 190 7.69 -8.94 6.16
CA ILE A 190 7.56 -10.39 6.09
C ILE A 190 8.15 -11.01 7.36
N THR A 191 7.38 -11.85 8.04
CA THR A 191 7.77 -12.58 9.25
C THR A 191 7.94 -14.06 8.94
N GLN A 192 9.11 -14.61 9.25
CA GLN A 192 9.37 -16.05 9.14
C GLN A 192 8.59 -16.79 10.25
N PRO A 193 7.76 -17.79 9.91
CA PRO A 193 6.86 -18.41 10.87
C PRO A 193 7.59 -19.15 12.00
N ASP A 194 8.70 -19.83 11.68
CA ASP A 194 9.40 -20.69 12.65
C ASP A 194 10.25 -19.91 13.64
N THR A 195 10.83 -18.79 13.21
CA THR A 195 11.82 -18.03 14.00
C THR A 195 11.27 -16.71 14.52
N GLY A 196 10.15 -16.22 13.98
CA GLY A 196 9.64 -14.88 14.25
C GLY A 196 10.50 -13.75 13.69
N LYS A 197 11.57 -14.05 12.94
CA LYS A 197 12.41 -13.03 12.30
C LYS A 197 11.58 -12.18 11.34
N VAL A 198 11.90 -10.89 11.26
CA VAL A 198 11.21 -9.91 10.41
C VAL A 198 12.14 -9.38 9.34
N LEU A 199 11.65 -9.32 8.10
CA LEU A 199 12.28 -8.66 6.97
C LEU A 199 11.42 -7.48 6.53
N ASN A 200 12.03 -6.30 6.45
CA ASN A 200 11.45 -5.15 5.78
C ASN A 200 11.95 -5.17 4.33
N VAL A 201 11.04 -5.22 3.37
CA VAL A 201 11.36 -5.47 1.96
C VAL A 201 10.90 -4.30 1.10
N ASP A 202 11.80 -3.83 0.25
CA ASP A 202 11.54 -2.84 -0.82
C ASP A 202 11.71 -3.55 -2.17
N CYS A 203 10.60 -3.77 -2.88
CA CYS A 203 10.56 -4.50 -4.14
C CYS A 203 10.96 -3.59 -5.30
N LYS A 204 11.99 -4.00 -6.06
CA LYS A 204 12.51 -3.22 -7.18
C LYS A 204 12.46 -3.99 -8.49
N THR A 205 12.24 -3.25 -9.57
CA THR A 205 12.55 -3.73 -10.93
C THR A 205 14.07 -3.84 -11.09
N PRO A 206 14.58 -4.62 -12.07
CA PRO A 206 16.02 -4.76 -12.28
C PRO A 206 16.74 -3.42 -12.47
N ALA A 207 16.19 -2.55 -13.31
CA ALA A 207 16.75 -1.22 -13.54
C ALA A 207 16.73 -0.34 -12.27
N ALA A 208 15.62 -0.34 -11.52
CA ALA A 208 15.50 0.44 -10.29
C ALA A 208 16.39 -0.09 -9.16
N PHE A 209 16.57 -1.42 -9.09
CA PHE A 209 17.46 -2.08 -8.14
C PHE A 209 18.92 -1.68 -8.40
N ARG A 210 19.36 -1.77 -9.65
CA ARG A 210 20.71 -1.41 -10.07
C ARG A 210 21.01 0.06 -9.81
N HIS A 211 20.13 0.96 -10.26
CA HIS A 211 20.26 2.39 -10.00
C HIS A 211 20.34 2.69 -8.50
N ARG A 212 19.49 2.05 -7.69
CA ARG A 212 19.48 2.28 -6.24
C ARG A 212 20.79 1.83 -5.58
N MET A 213 21.38 0.73 -6.02
CA MET A 213 22.68 0.30 -5.50
C MET A 213 23.82 1.22 -5.94
N GLU A 214 23.79 1.73 -7.17
CA GLU A 214 24.75 2.73 -7.64
C GLU A 214 24.67 4.03 -6.81
N ASP A 215 23.45 4.50 -6.50
CA ASP A 215 23.25 5.64 -5.59
C ASP A 215 23.86 5.36 -4.19
N LEU A 216 23.70 4.13 -3.68
CA LEU A 216 24.23 3.75 -2.37
C LEU A 216 25.76 3.72 -2.36
N VAL A 217 26.40 3.27 -3.44
CA VAL A 217 27.86 3.34 -3.60
C VAL A 217 28.31 4.80 -3.68
N GLN A 218 27.65 5.62 -4.49
CA GLN A 218 27.97 7.04 -4.65
C GLN A 218 27.90 7.81 -3.32
N HIS A 219 27.06 7.37 -2.38
CA HIS A 219 26.90 7.96 -1.06
C HIS A 219 27.67 7.22 0.05
N ASP A 220 28.65 6.39 -0.29
CA ASP A 220 29.49 5.62 0.65
C ASP A 220 28.67 4.78 1.66
N ARG A 221 27.47 4.35 1.27
CA ARG A 221 26.57 3.55 2.11
C ARG A 221 26.81 2.05 1.96
N ILE A 222 27.35 1.64 0.83
CA ILE A 222 27.81 0.29 0.52
C ILE A 222 29.08 0.39 -0.33
N SER A 223 29.90 -0.64 -0.32
CA SER A 223 31.07 -0.77 -1.19
C SER A 223 30.70 -1.31 -2.58
N GLU A 224 31.59 -1.14 -3.57
CA GLU A 224 31.44 -1.77 -4.89
C GLU A 224 31.34 -3.30 -4.80
N ALA A 225 32.07 -3.91 -3.86
CA ALA A 225 32.02 -5.35 -3.61
C ALA A 225 30.63 -5.80 -3.12
N GLU A 226 29.98 -5.00 -2.26
CA GLU A 226 28.61 -5.26 -1.81
C GLU A 226 27.59 -5.07 -2.93
N LEU A 227 27.79 -4.09 -3.82
CA LEU A 227 26.98 -3.92 -5.02
C LEU A 227 27.09 -5.13 -5.95
N LEU A 228 28.29 -5.64 -6.22
CA LEU A 228 28.50 -6.83 -7.06
C LEU A 228 27.87 -8.07 -6.43
N LYS A 229 27.97 -8.21 -5.10
CA LYS A 229 27.30 -9.26 -4.35
C LYS A 229 25.77 -9.13 -4.45
N GLY A 230 25.26 -7.91 -4.31
CA GLY A 230 23.85 -7.56 -4.42
C GLY A 230 23.24 -7.94 -5.77
N ASP A 231 23.91 -7.61 -6.88
CA ASP A 231 23.52 -8.02 -8.23
C ASP A 231 23.51 -9.54 -8.39
N SER A 232 24.58 -10.20 -7.91
CA SER A 232 24.70 -11.66 -7.98
C SER A 232 23.54 -12.35 -7.25
N GLN A 233 23.20 -11.94 -6.03
CA GLN A 233 22.16 -12.59 -5.22
C GLN A 233 20.74 -12.04 -5.47
N GLY A 234 20.62 -10.85 -6.06
CA GLY A 234 19.33 -10.22 -6.41
C GLY A 234 18.64 -9.56 -5.21
N TYR A 235 19.36 -9.32 -4.12
CA TYR A 235 18.89 -8.58 -2.96
C TYR A 235 20.07 -7.95 -2.22
N LEU A 236 19.79 -6.92 -1.42
CA LEU A 236 20.79 -6.29 -0.55
C LEU A 236 20.09 -5.68 0.67
N THR A 237 20.55 -6.01 1.88
CA THR A 237 20.04 -5.40 3.11
C THR A 237 20.90 -4.22 3.51
N VAL A 238 20.28 -3.05 3.65
CA VAL A 238 20.92 -1.80 4.04
C VAL A 238 20.24 -1.18 5.25
N MET A 239 21.01 -0.55 6.14
CA MET A 239 20.46 0.16 7.30
C MET A 239 19.92 1.52 6.90
N HIS A 240 18.60 1.68 6.78
CA HIS A 240 17.99 2.99 6.57
C HIS A 240 17.97 3.78 7.88
N ARG A 241 18.27 5.09 7.79
CA ARG A 241 18.27 6.02 8.91
C ARG A 241 17.29 7.16 8.65
N ARG A 242 16.42 7.45 9.60
CA ARG A 242 15.61 8.67 9.63
C ARG A 242 15.58 9.21 11.06
N GLY A 243 16.21 10.36 11.27
CA GLY A 243 16.41 10.90 12.62
C GLY A 243 17.29 9.96 13.47
N GLU A 244 16.71 9.47 14.56
CA GLU A 244 17.34 8.53 15.50
C GLU A 244 16.98 7.06 15.21
N GLU A 245 16.02 6.80 14.33
CA GLU A 245 15.59 5.45 13.99
C GLU A 245 16.49 4.82 12.93
N TYR A 246 16.84 3.55 13.15
CA TYR A 246 17.63 2.72 12.25
C TYR A 246 16.91 1.40 12.01
N ILE A 247 16.59 1.12 10.75
CA ILE A 247 15.85 -0.09 10.37
C ILE A 247 16.56 -0.78 9.21
N PRO A 248 16.84 -2.10 9.30
CA PRO A 248 17.34 -2.85 8.15
C PRO A 248 16.24 -3.00 7.10
N VAL A 249 16.53 -2.55 5.88
CA VAL A 249 15.63 -2.68 4.72
C VAL A 249 16.34 -3.51 3.65
N THR A 250 15.72 -4.59 3.22
CA THR A 250 16.16 -5.44 2.13
C THR A 250 15.60 -4.91 0.82
N LEU A 251 16.46 -4.31 0.01
CA LEU A 251 16.19 -4.07 -1.40
C LEU A 251 16.11 -5.43 -2.09
N PHE A 252 14.99 -5.74 -2.73
CA PHE A 252 14.75 -7.04 -3.34
C PHE A 252 14.43 -6.90 -4.83
N CYS A 253 15.29 -7.45 -5.68
CA CYS A 253 15.15 -7.38 -7.13
C CYS A 253 14.20 -8.47 -7.63
N ILE A 254 13.09 -8.06 -8.24
CA ILE A 254 12.11 -8.99 -8.80
C ILE A 254 12.49 -9.29 -10.25
N LEU A 255 13.20 -10.41 -10.44
CA LEU A 255 13.70 -10.91 -11.72
C LEU A 255 12.87 -12.11 -12.20
N PRO A 256 12.24 -12.05 -13.40
CA PRO A 256 11.48 -13.17 -13.93
C PRO A 256 12.29 -14.46 -14.02
N ASP A 257 13.53 -14.40 -14.50
CA ASP A 257 14.42 -15.57 -14.59
C ASP A 257 14.65 -16.28 -13.25
N ARG A 258 14.53 -15.56 -12.13
CA ARG A 258 14.79 -16.08 -10.79
C ARG A 258 13.54 -16.45 -10.01
N LEU A 259 12.42 -15.79 -10.28
CA LEU A 259 11.20 -15.89 -9.47
C LEU A 259 10.00 -16.42 -10.27
N GLY A 260 10.15 -16.57 -11.58
CA GLY A 260 9.03 -16.83 -12.49
C GLY A 260 8.39 -15.55 -12.99
N GLU A 261 7.54 -15.68 -14.01
CA GLU A 261 6.76 -14.58 -14.55
C GLU A 261 5.60 -14.21 -13.61
N ILE A 262 5.21 -12.92 -13.66
CA ILE A 262 4.05 -12.44 -12.93
C ILE A 262 2.87 -12.37 -13.87
N SER A 263 1.84 -13.17 -13.60
CA SER A 263 0.54 -13.12 -14.27
C SER A 263 -0.55 -12.90 -13.23
N ASP A 264 -1.47 -11.97 -13.53
CA ASP A 264 -2.62 -11.64 -12.68
C ASP A 264 -2.26 -11.56 -11.17
N PHE A 265 -1.20 -10.81 -10.87
CA PHE A 265 -0.73 -10.54 -9.51
C PHE A 265 -0.23 -11.79 -8.74
N THR A 266 0.26 -12.81 -9.45
CA THR A 266 0.83 -14.03 -8.88
C THR A 266 2.09 -14.45 -9.65
N PHE A 267 3.06 -15.03 -8.97
CA PHE A 267 4.15 -15.75 -9.64
C PHE A 267 3.63 -17.09 -10.18
N ASP A 268 4.05 -17.46 -11.39
CA ASP A 268 3.82 -18.81 -11.95
C ASP A 268 4.66 -19.89 -11.24
N GLU A 269 5.81 -19.53 -10.67
CA GLU A 269 6.72 -20.42 -9.94
C GLU A 269 6.88 -20.01 -8.45
N PRO A 270 5.82 -20.06 -7.63
CA PRO A 270 5.82 -19.52 -6.26
C PRO A 270 6.89 -20.12 -5.34
N GLU A 271 7.28 -21.39 -5.55
CA GLU A 271 8.31 -22.07 -4.77
C GLU A 271 9.69 -21.40 -4.88
N LYS A 272 10.00 -20.76 -6.03
CA LYS A 272 11.26 -20.01 -6.21
C LYS A 272 11.34 -18.85 -5.22
N LEU A 273 10.25 -18.11 -5.03
CA LEU A 273 10.21 -17.03 -4.04
C LEU A 273 10.42 -17.55 -2.62
N LYS A 274 9.78 -18.67 -2.25
CA LYS A 274 9.99 -19.29 -0.93
C LYS A 274 11.46 -19.61 -0.67
N GLY A 275 12.14 -20.21 -1.66
CA GLY A 275 13.56 -20.50 -1.58
C GLY A 275 14.39 -19.24 -1.34
N VAL A 276 14.16 -18.19 -2.13
CA VAL A 276 14.85 -16.90 -2.00
C VAL A 276 14.58 -16.24 -0.64
N LEU A 277 13.34 -16.18 -0.18
CA LEU A 277 13.00 -15.61 1.13
C LEU A 277 13.73 -16.34 2.26
N ASN A 278 13.78 -17.67 2.23
CA ASN A 278 14.52 -18.45 3.21
C ASN A 278 16.02 -18.10 3.21
N THR A 279 16.63 -17.95 2.03
CA THR A 279 18.03 -17.50 1.89
C THR A 279 18.22 -16.10 2.48
N ILE A 280 17.30 -15.17 2.21
CA ILE A 280 17.37 -13.81 2.77
C ILE A 280 17.29 -13.86 4.30
N PHE A 281 16.32 -14.60 4.88
CA PHE A 281 16.18 -14.76 6.33
C PHE A 281 17.42 -15.38 7.00
N MET A 282 18.13 -16.27 6.31
CA MET A 282 19.40 -16.83 6.80
C MET A 282 20.54 -15.80 6.77
N SER A 283 20.50 -14.84 5.84
CA SER A 283 21.52 -13.80 5.70
C SER A 283 21.35 -12.61 6.64
N VAL A 284 20.13 -12.37 7.14
CA VAL A 284 19.84 -11.30 8.09
C VAL A 284 20.01 -11.82 9.52
N ARG A 285 20.96 -11.21 10.24
CA ARG A 285 21.29 -11.53 11.64
C ARG A 285 20.28 -10.92 12.60
#